data_AF-A0A969V7U3-F1
#
_entry.id   AF-A0A969V7U3-F1
#
_cell.length_a   1.000
_cell.length_b   1.000
_cell.length_c   1.000
_cell.angle_alpha   90.00
_cell.angle_beta   90.00
_cell.angle_gamma   90.00
#
_symmetry.space_group_name_H-M   'P 1'
#
loop_
_entity.id
_entity.type
_entity.pdbx_description
1 polymer ?
#
loop_
_entity_poly.entity_id
_entity_poly.type
_entity_poly.pdbx_seq_one_letter_code
_entity_poly.pdbx_strand_id
1 'polypeptide(L)'
;EARDRILPPILEAWQKLRDAQIPLMGYLSASRNVEGMNFLRLLACPHSVPDCASFCPNQLEKVPCKVFEPLRDTTLLSTLLKPGQRGCLWRSNVRILDLYQDQQIYFCYVHVGTEIARIEVPSWVAQNTTMFDRALGLMLAQVQKGYGYPVAIAEAHNQAVVRGGDKARFFAILERQMIKAGIKNVGTSYKEARKRGSIA
;
A
#
# COMPACT_ATOMS: atom_id res chain seq x y z
N GLU A 1 -3.52 -9.15 -20.07
CA GLU A 1 -4.04 -9.39 -18.70
C GLU A 1 -4.74 -8.14 -18.14
N ALA A 2 -5.44 -8.24 -17.00
CA ALA A 2 -6.04 -7.08 -16.33
C ALA A 2 -4.99 -6.00 -15.99
N ARG A 3 -3.79 -6.43 -15.61
CA ARG A 3 -2.64 -5.58 -15.28
C ARG A 3 -2.24 -4.66 -16.44
N ASP A 4 -2.15 -5.19 -17.65
CA ASP A 4 -1.75 -4.42 -18.84
C ASP A 4 -2.75 -3.34 -19.22
N ARG A 5 -4.00 -3.45 -18.74
CA ARG A 5 -5.05 -2.45 -18.98
C ARG A 5 -5.14 -1.42 -17.86
N ILE A 6 -4.81 -1.81 -16.63
CA ILE A 6 -4.97 -0.97 -15.44
C ILE A 6 -3.71 -0.14 -15.16
N LEU A 7 -2.52 -0.71 -15.33
CA LEU A 7 -1.28 -0.05 -14.93
C LEU A 7 -0.91 1.15 -15.82
N PRO A 8 -0.96 1.07 -17.17
CA PRO A 8 -0.60 2.21 -18.01
C PRO A 8 -1.36 3.52 -17.71
N PRO A 9 -2.70 3.55 -17.56
CA PRO A 9 -3.40 4.80 -17.25
C PRO A 9 -3.05 5.34 -15.85
N ILE A 10 -2.68 4.48 -14.89
CA ILE A 10 -2.20 4.92 -13.58
C ILE A 10 -0.85 5.64 -13.73
N LEU A 11 0.10 5.04 -14.46
CA LEU A 11 1.42 5.63 -14.67
C LEU A 11 1.35 6.93 -15.48
N GLU A 12 0.42 7.02 -16.45
CA GLU A 12 0.16 8.25 -17.18
C GLU A 12 -0.41 9.36 -16.27
N ALA A 13 -1.33 9.01 -15.36
CA ALA A 13 -1.84 9.96 -14.38
C ALA A 13 -0.73 10.44 -13.42
N TRP A 14 0.16 9.54 -13.01
CA TRP A 14 1.32 9.88 -12.19
C TRP A 14 2.31 10.78 -12.92
N GLN A 15 2.51 10.57 -14.22
CA GLN A 15 3.32 11.47 -15.04
C GLN A 15 2.72 12.89 -15.08
N LYS A 16 1.39 13.00 -15.25
CA LYS A 16 0.69 14.31 -15.20
C LYS A 16 0.88 15.01 -13.85
N LEU A 17 0.83 14.26 -12.74
CA LEU A 17 1.11 14.81 -11.40
C LEU A 17 2.55 15.29 -11.28
N ARG A 18 3.51 14.51 -11.79
CA ARG A 18 4.94 14.88 -11.81
C ARG A 18 5.18 16.15 -12.62
N ASP A 19 4.62 16.25 -13.82
CA ASP A 19 4.77 17.42 -14.70
C ASP A 19 4.16 18.68 -14.05
N ALA A 20 3.04 18.51 -13.34
CA ALA A 20 2.40 19.57 -12.56
C ALA A 20 3.08 19.87 -11.21
N GLN A 21 4.18 19.17 -10.87
CA GLN A 21 4.88 19.29 -9.59
C GLN A 21 3.99 19.03 -8.36
N ILE A 22 3.05 18.10 -8.49
CA ILE A 22 2.15 17.69 -7.41
C ILE A 22 2.75 16.45 -6.72
N PRO A 23 3.02 16.50 -5.40
CA PRO A 23 3.52 15.34 -4.68
C PRO A 23 2.46 14.25 -4.57
N LEU A 24 2.86 13.02 -4.83
CA LEU A 24 2.09 11.83 -4.51
C LEU A 24 2.70 11.13 -3.28
N MET A 25 1.85 10.75 -2.33
CA MET A 25 2.27 10.10 -1.10
C MET A 25 1.26 9.02 -0.68
N GLY A 26 1.75 7.81 -0.44
CA GLY A 26 1.04 6.74 0.22
C GLY A 26 1.29 6.77 1.74
N TYR A 27 0.23 6.57 2.52
CA TYR A 27 0.29 6.41 3.97
C TYR A 27 -0.20 5.00 4.32
N LEU A 28 0.68 4.20 4.93
CA LEU A 28 0.38 2.84 5.36
C LEU A 28 0.45 2.78 6.89
N SER A 29 -0.73 2.75 7.51
CA SER A 29 -0.91 2.51 8.95
C SER A 29 -0.64 1.06 9.32
N ALA A 30 -0.24 0.83 10.57
CA ALA A 30 -0.04 -0.50 11.16
C ALA A 30 0.78 -1.44 10.25
N SER A 31 1.80 -0.88 9.58
CA SER A 31 2.55 -1.59 8.55
C SER A 31 3.23 -2.82 9.15
N ARG A 32 2.97 -3.98 8.54
CA ARG A 32 3.59 -5.27 8.89
C ARG A 32 4.84 -5.56 8.03
N ASN A 33 5.27 -4.59 7.24
CA ASN A 33 6.43 -4.74 6.36
C ASN A 33 7.71 -4.97 7.17
N VAL A 34 8.63 -5.69 6.52
CA VAL A 34 9.96 -6.07 7.03
C VAL A 34 11.05 -5.76 5.98
N GLU A 35 10.75 -4.86 5.03
CA GLU A 35 11.70 -4.49 3.98
C GLU A 35 12.95 -3.83 4.57
N GLY A 36 12.80 -3.05 5.66
CA GLY A 36 13.94 -2.50 6.40
C GLY A 36 14.74 -3.60 7.11
N MET A 37 14.06 -4.48 7.83
CA MET A 37 14.67 -5.60 8.56
C MET A 37 15.40 -6.58 7.64
N ASN A 38 14.98 -6.71 6.38
CA ASN A 38 15.66 -7.55 5.40
C ASN A 38 17.14 -7.15 5.19
N PHE A 39 17.51 -5.89 5.40
CA PHE A 39 18.92 -5.47 5.32
C PHE A 39 19.77 -6.07 6.45
N LEU A 40 19.21 -6.32 7.64
CA LEU A 40 19.94 -6.97 8.73
C LEU A 40 20.29 -8.44 8.41
N ARG A 41 19.60 -9.05 7.44
CA ARG A 41 19.95 -10.39 6.95
C ARG A 41 21.34 -10.42 6.31
N LEU A 42 21.82 -9.30 5.76
CA LEU A 42 23.15 -9.20 5.19
C LEU A 42 24.23 -9.36 6.29
N LEU A 43 24.00 -8.77 7.47
CA LEU A 43 24.90 -8.92 8.62
C LEU A 43 24.90 -10.34 9.19
N ALA A 44 23.76 -11.02 9.14
CA ALA A 44 23.61 -12.41 9.60
C ALA A 44 23.88 -13.45 8.52
N CYS A 45 24.30 -13.04 7.31
CA CYS A 45 24.55 -13.97 6.22
C CYS A 45 25.89 -14.71 6.45
N PRO A 46 25.91 -16.05 6.41
CA PRO A 46 27.15 -16.81 6.55
C PRO A 46 28.03 -16.75 5.29
N HIS A 47 27.50 -16.25 4.17
CA HIS A 47 28.22 -16.14 2.91
C HIS A 47 28.80 -14.73 2.76
N SER A 48 30.07 -14.64 2.36
CA SER A 48 30.76 -13.38 2.12
C SER A 48 30.12 -12.53 1.02
N VAL A 49 29.49 -13.18 0.03
CA VAL A 49 28.68 -12.54 -1.01
C VAL A 49 27.28 -13.16 -0.95
N PRO A 50 26.26 -12.41 -0.48
CA PRO A 50 24.90 -12.92 -0.37
C PRO A 50 24.28 -13.21 -1.74
N ASP A 51 24.09 -14.49 -2.04
CA ASP A 51 23.29 -14.98 -3.18
C ASP A 51 22.27 -16.00 -2.69
N CYS A 52 21.07 -15.50 -2.38
CA CYS A 52 19.99 -16.34 -1.86
C CYS A 52 19.51 -17.38 -2.88
N ALA A 53 19.60 -17.10 -4.18
CA ALA A 53 19.12 -18.02 -5.22
C ALA A 53 20.02 -19.25 -5.33
N SER A 54 21.34 -19.04 -5.22
CA SER A 54 22.32 -20.14 -5.27
C SER A 54 22.47 -20.88 -3.94
N PHE A 55 22.51 -20.15 -2.81
CA PHE A 55 22.90 -20.74 -1.53
C PHE A 55 21.73 -21.14 -0.61
N CYS A 56 20.53 -20.62 -0.84
CA CYS A 56 19.37 -21.01 -0.03
C CYS A 56 18.10 -21.16 -0.89
N PRO A 57 17.99 -22.28 -1.64
CA PRO A 57 16.83 -22.55 -2.51
C PRO A 57 15.51 -22.67 -1.73
N ASN A 58 15.57 -23.13 -0.47
CA ASN A 58 14.41 -23.24 0.42
C ASN A 58 14.31 -22.05 1.40
N GLN A 59 14.05 -20.85 0.88
CA GLN A 59 13.87 -19.63 1.70
C GLN A 59 12.68 -19.71 2.69
N LEU A 60 11.78 -20.66 2.51
CA LEU A 60 10.64 -20.92 3.40
C LEU A 60 11.06 -21.69 4.66
N GLU A 61 12.21 -22.36 4.64
CA GLU A 61 12.78 -23.03 5.80
C GLU A 61 13.64 -22.06 6.64
N LYS A 62 14.13 -22.56 7.78
CA LYS A 62 14.91 -21.81 8.75
C LYS A 62 16.33 -21.57 8.20
N VAL A 63 16.50 -20.51 7.40
CA VAL A 63 17.83 -20.10 6.91
C VAL A 63 18.60 -19.31 7.98
N PRO A 64 19.94 -19.45 8.08
CA PRO A 64 20.74 -18.84 9.15
C PRO A 64 20.59 -17.31 9.25
N CYS A 65 20.38 -16.62 8.14
CA CYS A 65 20.28 -15.17 8.09
C CYS A 65 18.91 -14.61 8.52
N LYS A 66 17.93 -15.46 8.88
CA LYS A 66 16.58 -15.05 9.31
C LYS A 66 16.44 -14.82 10.82
N VAL A 67 17.55 -14.61 11.55
CA VAL A 67 17.55 -14.36 13.00
C VAL A 67 16.55 -13.27 13.43
N PHE A 68 16.38 -12.24 12.59
CA PHE A 68 15.53 -11.08 12.88
C PHE A 68 14.09 -11.17 12.32
N GLU A 69 13.67 -12.31 11.76
CA GLU A 69 12.34 -12.47 11.15
C GLU A 69 11.16 -12.12 12.07
N PRO A 70 11.19 -12.36 13.41
CA PRO A 70 10.11 -11.94 14.30
C PRO A 70 10.00 -10.41 14.48
N LEU A 71 11.08 -9.66 14.23
CA LEU A 71 11.14 -8.22 14.44
C LEU A 71 10.53 -7.48 13.25
N ARG A 72 9.63 -6.53 13.53
CA ARG A 72 8.99 -5.68 12.50
C ARG A 72 9.73 -4.36 12.37
N ASP A 73 9.68 -3.77 11.17
CA ASP A 73 10.25 -2.44 10.90
C ASP A 73 9.69 -1.40 11.89
N THR A 74 8.38 -1.43 12.12
CA THR A 74 7.68 -0.51 13.04
C THR A 74 8.12 -0.67 14.50
N THR A 75 8.40 -1.90 14.95
CA THR A 75 8.89 -2.17 16.31
C THR A 75 10.31 -1.69 16.52
N LEU A 76 11.20 -1.87 15.52
CA LEU A 76 12.55 -1.32 15.62
C LEU A 76 12.50 0.21 15.66
N LEU A 77 11.79 0.82 14.73
CA LEU A 77 11.81 2.28 14.59
C LEU A 77 11.04 3.03 15.67
N SER A 78 10.10 2.39 16.37
CA SER A 78 9.47 2.98 17.56
C SER A 78 10.45 3.18 18.71
N THR A 79 11.56 2.43 18.75
CA THR A 79 12.62 2.62 19.76
C THR A 79 13.62 3.71 19.38
N LEU A 80 13.71 4.05 18.09
CA LEU A 80 14.72 4.98 17.55
C LEU A 80 14.16 6.38 17.26
N LEU A 81 12.90 6.48 16.85
CA LEU A 81 12.28 7.73 16.41
C LEU A 81 11.44 8.36 17.53
N LYS A 82 11.51 9.69 17.65
CA LYS A 82 10.56 10.48 18.45
C LYS A 82 9.40 10.98 17.58
N PRO A 83 8.24 11.33 18.16
CA PRO A 83 7.13 11.95 17.42
C PRO A 83 7.59 13.12 16.53
N GLY A 84 7.11 13.12 15.27
CA GLY A 84 7.49 14.07 14.23
C GLY A 84 8.79 13.72 13.49
N GLN A 85 9.57 12.75 13.95
CA GLN A 85 10.79 12.31 13.27
C GLN A 85 10.51 11.21 12.25
N ARG A 86 11.40 11.12 11.26
CA ARG A 86 11.41 10.06 10.26
C ARG A 86 12.75 9.34 10.22
N GLY A 87 12.72 8.09 9.77
CA GLY A 87 13.90 7.33 9.40
C GLY A 87 14.54 7.82 8.10
N CYS A 88 15.56 7.09 7.65
CA CYS A 88 16.13 7.29 6.32
C CYS A 88 15.15 6.87 5.22
N LEU A 89 15.48 7.25 3.99
CA LEU A 89 14.69 6.89 2.81
C LEU A 89 15.30 5.65 2.16
N TRP A 90 14.48 4.64 1.91
CA TRP A 90 14.85 3.41 1.24
C TRP A 90 14.18 3.32 -0.13
N ARG A 91 14.83 2.66 -1.09
CA ARG A 91 14.19 2.24 -2.34
C ARG A 91 13.47 0.90 -2.09
N SER A 92 12.20 0.80 -2.45
CA SER A 92 11.49 -0.48 -2.39
C SER A 92 11.99 -1.43 -3.49
N ASN A 93 12.04 -2.72 -3.18
CA ASN A 93 12.45 -3.77 -4.12
C ASN A 93 11.33 -4.79 -4.40
N VAL A 94 10.06 -4.38 -4.25
CA VAL A 94 8.92 -5.26 -4.59
C VAL A 94 8.84 -5.45 -6.11
N ARG A 95 8.76 -6.71 -6.57
CA ARG A 95 8.81 -7.08 -8.00
C ARG A 95 7.75 -6.43 -8.89
N ILE A 96 6.63 -5.94 -8.32
CA ILE A 96 5.61 -5.20 -9.09
C ILE A 96 6.19 -3.92 -9.72
N LEU A 97 7.19 -3.32 -9.06
CA LEU A 97 7.84 -2.06 -9.46
C LEU A 97 8.72 -2.21 -10.71
N ASP A 98 9.06 -3.45 -11.11
CA ASP A 98 9.75 -3.72 -12.38
C ASP A 98 8.90 -3.25 -13.59
N LEU A 99 7.58 -3.11 -13.40
CA LEU A 99 6.69 -2.56 -14.43
C LEU A 99 6.43 -1.06 -14.33
N TYR A 100 6.98 -0.39 -13.32
CA TYR A 100 6.69 1.03 -13.08
C TYR A 100 7.68 1.94 -13.82
N GLN A 101 8.52 1.38 -14.69
CA GLN A 101 9.50 2.13 -15.49
C GLN A 101 10.41 2.97 -14.56
N ASP A 102 10.47 4.29 -14.75
CA ASP A 102 11.28 5.22 -13.94
C ASP A 102 10.55 5.68 -12.65
N GLN A 103 9.29 5.30 -12.47
CA GLN A 103 8.46 5.66 -11.31
C GLN A 103 8.67 4.68 -10.13
N GLN A 104 9.94 4.43 -9.80
CA GLN A 104 10.33 3.61 -8.67
C GLN A 104 9.81 4.19 -7.35
N ILE A 105 9.39 3.31 -6.43
CA ILE A 105 8.87 3.73 -5.13
C ILE A 105 9.98 3.73 -4.09
N TYR A 106 10.03 4.82 -3.34
CA TYR A 106 10.82 5.00 -2.15
C TYR A 106 9.90 5.00 -0.94
N PHE A 107 10.42 4.63 0.21
CA PHE A 107 9.67 4.66 1.44
C PHE A 107 10.54 5.12 2.61
N CYS A 108 9.89 5.69 3.61
CA CYS A 108 10.46 5.89 4.93
C CYS A 108 9.42 5.57 6.00
N TYR A 109 9.85 5.50 7.25
CA TYR A 109 8.93 5.40 8.38
C TYR A 109 8.93 6.72 9.14
N VAL A 110 7.76 7.14 9.59
CA VAL A 110 7.55 8.38 10.32
C VAL A 110 6.83 8.06 11.62
N HIS A 111 7.36 8.57 12.73
CA HIS A 111 6.65 8.52 14.01
C HIS A 111 5.62 9.64 14.03
N VAL A 112 4.35 9.31 13.77
CA VAL A 112 3.29 10.33 13.66
C VAL A 112 2.67 10.70 15.02
N GLY A 113 3.12 10.04 16.09
CA GLY A 113 2.74 10.33 17.48
C GLY A 113 1.96 9.17 18.08
N THR A 114 0.94 8.70 17.37
CA THR A 114 0.12 7.53 17.74
C THR A 114 0.71 6.21 17.25
N GLU A 115 1.45 6.23 16.13
CA GLU A 115 2.05 5.04 15.53
C GLU A 115 3.34 5.37 14.75
N ILE A 116 4.00 4.31 14.27
CA ILE A 116 5.01 4.39 13.20
C ILE A 116 4.33 4.06 11.88
N ALA A 117 4.10 5.07 11.05
CA ALA A 117 3.50 4.92 9.73
C ALA A 117 4.58 4.70 8.67
N ARG A 118 4.31 3.85 7.68
CA ARG A 118 5.15 3.74 6.48
C ARG A 118 4.63 4.73 5.44
N ILE A 119 5.53 5.60 4.99
CA ILE A 119 5.23 6.61 3.97
C ILE A 119 5.93 6.19 2.69
N GLU A 120 5.16 6.07 1.61
CA GLU A 120 5.67 5.68 0.29
C GLU A 120 5.52 6.86 -0.67
N VAL A 121 6.57 7.13 -1.44
CA VAL A 121 6.59 8.20 -2.42
C VAL A 121 7.32 7.73 -3.67
N PRO A 122 6.91 8.18 -4.86
CA PRO A 122 7.64 7.84 -6.07
C PRO A 122 8.93 8.65 -6.20
N SER A 123 9.82 8.20 -7.09
CA SER A 123 11.18 8.72 -7.30
C SER A 123 11.24 10.24 -7.45
N TRP A 124 10.33 10.85 -8.21
CA TRP A 124 10.33 12.31 -8.44
C TRP A 124 10.04 13.13 -7.18
N VAL A 125 9.26 12.59 -6.24
CA VAL A 125 9.00 13.22 -4.95
C VAL A 125 10.21 13.03 -4.05
N ALA A 126 10.73 11.80 -3.97
CA ALA A 126 11.91 11.45 -3.17
C ALA A 126 13.16 12.27 -3.52
N GLN A 127 13.38 12.53 -4.82
CA GLN A 127 14.54 13.26 -5.32
C GLN A 127 14.44 14.77 -5.12
N ASN A 128 13.24 15.31 -4.92
CA ASN A 128 13.02 16.72 -4.62
C ASN A 128 12.76 16.91 -3.11
N THR A 129 13.84 17.16 -2.35
CA THR A 129 13.78 17.28 -0.89
C THR A 129 12.77 18.32 -0.41
N THR A 130 12.67 19.47 -1.08
CA THR A 130 11.69 20.51 -0.73
C THR A 130 10.25 20.04 -0.91
N MET A 131 9.95 19.35 -2.01
CA MET A 131 8.63 18.79 -2.26
C MET A 131 8.30 17.69 -1.24
N PHE A 132 9.26 16.80 -0.97
CA PHE A 132 9.10 15.72 -0.02
C PHE A 132 8.83 16.20 1.40
N ASP A 133 9.64 17.14 1.91
CA ASP A 133 9.48 17.67 3.27
C ASP A 133 8.17 18.45 3.43
N ARG A 134 7.73 19.19 2.38
CA ARG A 134 6.40 19.83 2.36
C ARG A 134 5.28 18.80 2.42
N ALA A 135 5.36 17.74 1.63
CA ALA A 135 4.37 16.67 1.63
C ALA A 135 4.30 15.95 2.99
N LEU A 136 5.43 15.72 3.64
CA LEU A 136 5.49 15.18 5.00
C LEU A 136 4.84 16.11 6.02
N GLY A 137 5.09 17.42 5.94
CA GLY A 137 4.43 18.41 6.79
C GLY A 137 2.91 18.42 6.63
N LEU A 138 2.42 18.36 5.38
CA LEU A 138 0.98 18.24 5.09
C LEU A 138 0.38 16.95 5.64
N MET A 139 1.09 15.83 5.49
CA MET A 139 0.67 14.54 6.04
C MET A 139 0.57 14.60 7.57
N LEU A 140 1.57 15.14 8.26
CA LEU A 140 1.53 15.31 9.72
C LEU A 140 0.37 16.20 10.17
N ALA A 141 0.09 17.28 9.43
CA ALA A 141 -1.08 18.14 9.71
C ALA A 141 -2.41 17.39 9.51
N GLN A 142 -2.52 16.52 8.50
CA GLN A 142 -3.68 15.64 8.31
C GLN A 142 -3.84 14.65 9.46
N VAL A 143 -2.74 14.03 9.92
CA VAL A 143 -2.75 13.09 11.04
C VAL A 143 -3.18 13.77 12.34
N GLN A 144 -2.63 14.95 12.62
CA GLN A 144 -2.97 15.71 13.81
C GLN A 144 -4.46 16.10 13.83
N LYS A 145 -4.99 16.58 12.69
CA LYS A 145 -6.41 16.93 12.56
C LYS A 145 -7.34 15.72 12.65
N GLY A 146 -6.87 14.54 12.26
CA GLY A 146 -7.62 13.29 12.31
C GLY A 146 -7.31 12.43 13.53
N TYR A 147 -6.79 13.02 14.62
CA TYR A 147 -6.55 12.36 15.89
C TYR A 147 -5.67 11.10 15.80
N GLY A 148 -4.62 11.15 14.98
CA GLY A 148 -3.68 10.04 14.82
C GLY A 148 -3.84 9.25 13.52
N TYR A 149 -4.71 9.69 12.61
CA TYR A 149 -4.83 9.14 11.25
C TYR A 149 -5.15 10.24 10.23
N PRO A 150 -4.66 10.19 8.96
CA PRO A 150 -4.93 11.24 7.99
C PRO A 150 -6.43 11.39 7.67
N VAL A 151 -6.99 12.59 7.90
CA VAL A 151 -8.41 12.89 7.64
C VAL A 151 -8.81 12.56 6.20
N ALA A 152 -8.02 12.95 5.22
CA ALA A 152 -8.32 12.68 3.81
C ALA A 152 -8.50 11.17 3.51
N ILE A 153 -7.71 10.30 4.14
CA ILE A 153 -7.82 8.85 3.95
C ILE A 153 -9.01 8.29 4.73
N ALA A 154 -9.28 8.81 5.92
CA ALA A 154 -10.46 8.43 6.70
C ALA A 154 -11.76 8.74 5.92
N GLU A 155 -11.83 9.94 5.33
CA GLU A 155 -12.96 10.34 4.48
C GLU A 155 -13.06 9.51 3.21
N ALA A 156 -11.94 9.22 2.54
CA ALA A 156 -11.93 8.35 1.37
C ALA A 156 -12.45 6.93 1.73
N HIS A 157 -12.07 6.40 2.89
CA HIS A 157 -12.59 5.12 3.38
C HIS A 157 -14.11 5.17 3.58
N ASN A 158 -14.60 6.22 4.25
CA ASN A 158 -16.03 6.41 4.51
C ASN A 158 -16.86 6.56 3.22
N GLN A 159 -16.32 7.27 2.22
CA GLN A 159 -16.99 7.48 0.93
C GLN A 159 -16.94 6.25 0.03
N ALA A 160 -15.91 5.42 0.13
CA ALA A 160 -15.76 4.20 -0.67
C ALA A 160 -16.62 3.02 -0.17
N VAL A 161 -17.34 3.16 0.94
CA VAL A 161 -18.19 2.09 1.48
C VAL A 161 -19.34 1.78 0.52
N VAL A 162 -19.29 0.60 -0.10
CA VAL A 162 -20.39 0.09 -0.95
C VAL A 162 -21.52 -0.43 -0.06
N ARG A 163 -22.62 0.33 0.03
CA ARG A 163 -23.77 0.03 0.89
C ARG A 163 -24.65 -1.07 0.29
N GLY A 164 -25.57 -1.60 1.10
CA GLY A 164 -26.54 -2.60 0.63
C GLY A 164 -27.39 -2.12 -0.55
N GLY A 165 -27.82 -0.86 -0.52
CA GLY A 165 -28.56 -0.22 -1.62
C GLY A 165 -27.74 -0.11 -2.91
N ASP A 166 -26.45 0.22 -2.82
CA ASP A 166 -25.57 0.30 -3.99
C ASP A 166 -25.41 -1.07 -4.66
N LYS A 167 -25.25 -2.13 -3.86
CA LYS A 167 -25.19 -3.51 -4.36
C LYS A 167 -26.49 -3.89 -5.06
N ALA A 168 -27.63 -3.63 -4.43
CA ALA A 168 -28.94 -3.92 -5.02
C ALA A 168 -29.12 -3.20 -6.36
N ARG A 169 -28.73 -1.92 -6.44
CA ARG A 169 -28.80 -1.12 -7.67
C ARG A 169 -27.86 -1.66 -8.75
N PHE A 170 -26.63 -2.02 -8.39
CA PHE A 170 -25.68 -2.64 -9.32
C PHE A 170 -26.25 -3.92 -9.93
N PHE A 171 -26.77 -4.83 -9.10
CA PHE A 171 -27.34 -6.08 -9.58
C PHE A 171 -28.61 -5.87 -10.42
N ALA A 172 -29.45 -4.89 -10.08
CA ALA A 172 -30.61 -4.54 -10.92
C ALA A 172 -30.19 -4.02 -12.30
N ILE A 173 -29.12 -3.21 -12.39
CA ILE A 173 -28.57 -2.76 -13.68
C ILE A 173 -28.02 -3.97 -14.45
N LEU A 174 -27.26 -4.84 -13.79
CA LEU A 174 -26.68 -6.03 -14.40
C LEU A 174 -27.77 -6.95 -14.96
N GLU A 175 -28.82 -7.21 -14.18
CA GLU A 175 -29.98 -8.00 -14.57
C GLU A 175 -30.66 -7.41 -15.81
N ARG A 176 -30.89 -6.09 -15.83
CA ARG A 176 -31.47 -5.39 -16.99
C ARG A 176 -30.60 -5.55 -18.24
N GLN A 177 -29.27 -5.48 -18.11
CA GLN A 177 -28.35 -5.67 -19.24
C GLN A 177 -28.31 -7.12 -19.72
N MET A 178 -28.38 -8.09 -18.80
CA MET A 178 -28.48 -9.51 -19.14
C MET A 178 -29.76 -9.83 -19.92
N ILE A 179 -30.90 -9.29 -19.47
CA ILE A 179 -32.18 -9.42 -20.18
C ILE A 179 -32.08 -8.81 -21.59
N LYS A 180 -31.50 -7.61 -21.72
CA LYS A 180 -31.25 -6.97 -23.03
C LYS A 180 -30.34 -7.80 -23.93
N ALA A 181 -29.37 -8.52 -23.36
CA ALA A 181 -28.47 -9.41 -24.10
C ALA A 181 -29.12 -10.76 -24.47
N GLY A 182 -30.40 -10.97 -24.15
CA GLY A 182 -31.14 -12.18 -24.52
C GLY A 182 -31.07 -13.31 -23.48
N ILE A 183 -30.47 -13.07 -22.31
CA ILE A 183 -30.43 -14.04 -21.22
C ILE A 183 -31.81 -14.06 -20.55
N LYS A 184 -32.52 -15.19 -20.71
CA LYS A 184 -33.81 -15.45 -20.05
C LYS A 184 -33.55 -16.16 -18.72
N ASN A 185 -34.29 -15.81 -17.67
CA ASN A 185 -34.19 -16.34 -16.29
C ASN A 185 -32.97 -15.86 -15.47
N VAL A 186 -32.74 -14.54 -15.45
CA VAL A 186 -31.81 -13.96 -14.47
C VAL A 186 -32.47 -14.02 -13.10
N GLY A 187 -32.00 -14.92 -12.23
CA GLY A 187 -32.51 -15.10 -10.86
C GLY A 187 -31.41 -14.98 -9.83
N THR A 188 -31.75 -14.58 -8.61
CA THR A 188 -30.79 -14.56 -7.49
C THR A 188 -30.41 -15.97 -7.08
N SER A 189 -29.13 -16.21 -6.82
CA SER A 189 -28.66 -17.49 -6.27
C SER A 189 -29.33 -17.80 -4.92
N TYR A 190 -29.54 -19.08 -4.61
CA TYR A 190 -29.95 -19.56 -3.29
C TYR A 190 -29.11 -18.98 -2.13
N LYS A 191 -27.81 -18.73 -2.36
CA LYS A 191 -26.92 -18.11 -1.35
C LYS A 191 -27.21 -16.62 -1.13
N GLU A 192 -27.63 -15.90 -2.17
CA GLU A 192 -27.97 -14.48 -2.09
C GLU A 192 -29.35 -14.29 -1.46
N ALA A 193 -30.32 -15.14 -1.83
CA ALA A 193 -31.66 -15.15 -1.22
C ALA A 193 -31.60 -15.35 0.29
N ARG A 194 -30.75 -16.28 0.79
CA ARG A 194 -30.52 -16.48 2.23
C ARG A 194 -29.89 -15.27 2.94
N LYS A 195 -29.02 -14.52 2.27
CA LYS A 195 -28.44 -13.30 2.86
C LYS A 195 -29.45 -12.15 2.95
N ARG A 196 -30.43 -12.08 2.04
CA ARG A 196 -31.51 -11.08 2.09
C ARG A 196 -32.52 -11.34 3.21
N GLY A 197 -32.75 -12.61 3.60
CA GLY A 197 -33.66 -12.98 4.69
C GLY A 197 -33.07 -12.90 6.11
N SER A 198 -31.76 -12.64 6.24
CA SER A 198 -31.06 -12.65 7.55
C SER A 198 -30.95 -11.26 8.20
N ILE A 199 -31.61 -10.23 7.64
CA ILE A 199 -31.63 -8.85 8.16
C ILE A 199 -33.05 -8.48 8.65
N ALA A 200 -33.80 -9.45 9.16
CA ALA A 200 -35.06 -9.22 9.87
C ALA A 200 -34.88 -9.55 11.35
#